data_AF-T0SWC9-F1
#
_entry.id   AF-T0SWC9-F1
#
_cell.length_a   1.000
_cell.length_b   1.000
_cell.length_c   1.000
_cell.angle_alpha   90.00
_cell.angle_beta   90.00
_cell.angle_gamma   90.00
#
_symmetry.space_group_name_H-M   'P 1'
#
loop_
_entity.id
_entity.type
_entity.pdbx_description
1 polymer ?
#
loop_
_entity_poly.entity_id
_entity_poly.type
_entity_poly.pdbx_seq_one_letter_code
_entity_poly.pdbx_strand_id
1 'polypeptide(L)'
;MNTTMIAMGIAALAGIGLVVTLGALSLLSGALHFLFAKPKISILKTELGDTGFAFSFKWNAAREPAKFDRIKVRLFNPFGSPTQVDVAKEFSAKNDIFAEDLDMGPGMKQIIETNRLDDSLIQLEVMSTKDSVTHHFEMKARKFLEARQAASQTAKQFNEVNVKAATKPVYTSVNRTFIAEPFPASNKSLKISTNPEFAGQFADAGAGAGAATQENFAVSKVWIEDGCIVCNACEGIFPEVFEVTDTTCLIRSGAPLDDGLKILEAAEACPTEVIKFTKAG
;
A
#
# COMPACT_ATOMS: atom_id res chain seq x y z
N MET A 1 -64.04 -17.57 1.61
CA MET A 1 -62.64 -17.90 1.30
C MET A 1 -61.77 -16.83 1.96
N ASN A 2 -60.97 -17.20 2.96
CA ASN A 2 -60.27 -16.22 3.81
C ASN A 2 -59.19 -15.48 3.00
N THR A 3 -59.35 -14.17 2.87
CA THR A 3 -58.44 -13.28 2.11
C THR A 3 -56.99 -13.37 2.59
N THR A 4 -56.78 -13.69 3.87
CA THR A 4 -55.48 -13.97 4.48
C THR A 4 -54.77 -15.19 3.90
N MET A 5 -55.50 -16.28 3.62
CA MET A 5 -54.91 -17.49 3.04
C MET A 5 -54.49 -17.28 1.58
N ILE A 6 -55.24 -16.46 0.84
CA ILE A 6 -54.93 -16.07 -0.54
C ILE A 6 -53.68 -15.18 -0.55
N ALA A 7 -53.60 -14.18 0.33
CA ALA A 7 -52.44 -13.30 0.44
C ALA A 7 -51.16 -14.07 0.82
N MET A 8 -51.25 -15.03 1.74
CA MET A 8 -50.13 -15.86 2.16
C MET A 8 -49.66 -16.80 1.04
N GLY A 9 -50.60 -17.35 0.24
CA GLY A 9 -50.27 -18.15 -0.94
C GLY A 9 -49.55 -17.35 -2.03
N ILE A 10 -49.98 -16.11 -2.29
CA ILE A 10 -49.33 -15.21 -3.26
C ILE A 10 -47.92 -14.83 -2.77
N ALA A 11 -47.76 -14.51 -1.48
CA ALA A 11 -46.46 -14.17 -0.91
C ALA A 11 -45.47 -15.35 -0.97
N ALA A 12 -45.94 -16.58 -0.70
CA ALA A 12 -45.12 -17.78 -0.81
C ALA A 12 -44.66 -18.04 -2.25
N LEU A 13 -45.57 -17.90 -3.23
CA LEU A 13 -45.24 -18.05 -4.66
C LEU A 13 -44.26 -16.98 -5.14
N ALA A 14 -44.43 -15.73 -4.71
CA ALA A 14 -43.51 -14.64 -5.03
C ALA A 14 -42.12 -14.86 -4.42
N GLY A 15 -42.05 -15.32 -3.17
CA GLY A 15 -40.79 -15.65 -2.49
C GLY A 15 -40.04 -16.81 -3.16
N ILE A 16 -40.75 -17.88 -3.51
CA ILE A 16 -40.16 -19.01 -4.25
C ILE A 16 -39.70 -18.56 -5.64
N GLY A 17 -40.51 -17.77 -6.36
CA GLY A 17 -40.15 -17.23 -7.66
C GLY A 17 -38.89 -16.36 -7.61
N LEU A 18 -38.76 -15.52 -6.59
CA LEU A 18 -37.57 -14.69 -6.37
C LEU A 18 -36.31 -15.54 -6.09
N VAL A 19 -36.42 -16.57 -5.24
CA VAL A 19 -35.30 -17.46 -4.94
C VAL A 19 -34.85 -18.25 -6.18
N VAL A 20 -35.81 -18.77 -6.96
CA VAL A 20 -35.51 -19.51 -8.19
C VAL A 20 -34.87 -18.59 -9.24
N THR A 21 -35.38 -17.37 -9.42
CA THR A 21 -34.80 -16.41 -10.36
C THR A 21 -33.42 -15.93 -9.94
N LEU A 22 -33.18 -15.63 -8.66
CA LEU A 22 -31.85 -15.30 -8.15
C LEU A 22 -30.88 -16.48 -8.28
N GLY A 23 -31.33 -17.70 -7.98
CA GLY A 23 -30.55 -18.92 -8.16
C GLY A 23 -30.16 -19.13 -9.62
N ALA A 24 -31.11 -19.00 -10.54
CA ALA A 24 -30.87 -19.10 -11.99
C ALA A 24 -29.92 -18.00 -12.48
N LEU A 25 -30.10 -16.75 -12.04
CA LEU A 25 -29.24 -15.63 -12.41
C LEU A 25 -27.80 -15.81 -11.88
N SER A 26 -27.64 -16.31 -10.65
CA SER A 26 -26.34 -16.62 -10.07
C SER A 26 -25.63 -17.77 -10.80
N LEU A 27 -26.37 -18.79 -11.24
CA LEU A 27 -25.83 -19.92 -11.99
C LEU A 27 -25.41 -19.49 -13.40
N LEU A 28 -26.26 -18.68 -14.05
CA LEU A 28 -25.99 -18.13 -15.37
C LEU A 28 -24.85 -17.12 -15.35
N SER A 29 -24.76 -16.26 -14.33
CA SER A 29 -23.64 -15.30 -14.21
C SER A 29 -22.31 -16.01 -14.02
N GLY A 30 -22.25 -17.03 -13.16
CA GLY A 30 -21.06 -17.87 -12.97
C GLY A 30 -20.63 -18.58 -14.27
N ALA A 31 -21.58 -19.15 -15.02
CA ALA A 31 -21.32 -19.79 -16.30
C ALA A 31 -20.89 -18.79 -17.40
N LEU A 32 -21.47 -17.60 -17.43
CA LEU A 32 -21.10 -16.54 -18.37
C LEU A 32 -19.67 -16.04 -18.09
N HIS A 33 -19.30 -15.88 -16.82
CA HIS A 33 -17.96 -15.45 -16.42
C HIS A 33 -16.85 -16.47 -16.77
N PHE A 34 -17.17 -17.76 -16.88
CA PHE A 34 -16.22 -18.77 -17.36
C PHE A 34 -15.89 -18.62 -18.84
N LEU A 35 -16.82 -18.13 -19.67
CA LEU A 35 -16.61 -17.91 -21.09
C LEU A 35 -15.69 -16.71 -21.39
N PHE A 36 -15.76 -15.64 -20.60
CA PHE A 36 -15.03 -14.39 -20.87
C PHE A 36 -13.67 -14.28 -20.17
N ALA A 37 -13.32 -15.20 -19.26
CA ALA A 37 -12.06 -15.16 -18.50
C ALA A 37 -11.01 -16.17 -19.01
N LYS A 38 -11.22 -16.81 -20.16
CA LYS A 38 -10.29 -17.83 -20.65
C LYS A 38 -8.96 -17.18 -21.07
N PRO A 39 -7.82 -17.74 -20.65
CA PRO A 39 -6.53 -17.27 -21.11
C PRO A 39 -6.43 -17.50 -22.62
N LYS A 40 -5.81 -16.56 -23.33
CA LYS A 40 -5.67 -16.57 -24.78
C LYS A 40 -4.23 -16.31 -25.16
N ILE A 41 -3.65 -17.20 -25.95
CA ILE A 41 -2.37 -17.00 -26.62
C ILE A 41 -2.60 -16.57 -28.07
N SER A 42 -1.76 -15.68 -28.60
CA SER A 42 -1.78 -15.31 -30.01
C SER A 42 -0.36 -15.19 -30.54
N ILE A 43 -0.14 -15.75 -31.73
CA ILE A 43 1.18 -15.78 -32.37
C ILE A 43 1.42 -14.41 -33.02
N LEU A 44 2.60 -13.86 -32.79
CA LEU A 44 3.02 -12.55 -33.28
C LEU A 44 4.15 -12.69 -34.29
N LYS A 45 4.45 -11.60 -34.99
CA LYS A 45 5.57 -11.53 -35.91
C LYS A 45 6.88 -11.48 -35.12
N THR A 46 7.77 -12.43 -35.40
CA THR A 46 9.13 -12.48 -34.87
C THR A 46 10.08 -11.60 -35.67
N GLU A 47 10.99 -10.92 -34.97
CA GLU A 47 12.13 -10.18 -35.54
C GLU A 47 13.40 -11.05 -35.62
N LEU A 48 13.40 -12.21 -34.94
CA LEU A 48 14.56 -13.10 -34.77
C LEU A 48 14.65 -14.22 -35.84
N GLY A 49 13.90 -14.11 -36.93
CA GLY A 49 13.95 -15.06 -38.05
C GLY A 49 13.44 -16.47 -37.69
N ASP A 50 14.12 -17.51 -38.17
CA ASP A 50 13.67 -18.90 -38.10
C ASP A 50 13.82 -19.55 -36.71
N THR A 51 14.70 -19.00 -35.85
CA THR A 51 14.87 -19.49 -34.47
C THR A 51 13.98 -18.75 -33.48
N GLY A 52 13.43 -17.60 -33.89
CA GLY A 52 12.56 -16.78 -33.07
C GLY A 52 11.15 -17.32 -32.91
N PHE A 53 10.52 -17.01 -31.78
CA PHE A 53 9.11 -17.19 -31.55
C PHE A 53 8.55 -16.01 -30.76
N ALA A 54 7.68 -15.24 -31.41
CA ALA A 54 6.96 -14.14 -30.80
C ALA A 54 5.52 -14.55 -30.48
N PHE A 55 5.07 -14.25 -29.26
CA PHE A 55 3.73 -14.54 -28.81
C PHE A 55 3.21 -13.47 -27.85
N SER A 56 1.90 -13.34 -27.77
CA SER A 56 1.20 -12.61 -26.72
C SER A 56 0.40 -13.55 -25.86
N PHE A 57 0.34 -13.25 -24.57
CA PHE A 57 -0.43 -13.98 -23.59
C PHE A 57 -1.37 -13.03 -22.85
N LYS A 58 -2.67 -13.24 -23.03
CA LYS A 58 -3.74 -12.50 -22.36
C LYS A 58 -4.42 -13.39 -21.35
N TRP A 59 -4.41 -13.02 -20.09
CA TRP A 59 -5.18 -13.68 -19.03
C TRP A 59 -5.71 -12.64 -18.05
N ASN A 60 -6.61 -13.06 -17.17
CA ASN A 60 -7.13 -12.20 -16.12
C ASN A 60 -6.27 -12.31 -14.85
N ALA A 61 -5.26 -11.44 -14.74
CA ALA A 61 -4.35 -11.40 -13.58
C ALA A 61 -5.05 -11.07 -12.24
N ALA A 62 -6.22 -10.41 -12.27
CA ALA A 62 -6.98 -10.13 -11.05
C ALA A 62 -7.68 -11.38 -10.50
N ARG A 63 -8.05 -12.33 -11.37
CA ARG A 63 -8.65 -13.61 -11.00
C ARG A 63 -7.59 -14.66 -10.66
N GLU A 64 -6.49 -14.66 -11.41
CA GLU A 64 -5.39 -15.60 -11.27
C GLU A 64 -4.08 -14.81 -11.16
N PRO A 65 -3.71 -14.38 -9.93
CA PRO A 65 -2.49 -13.62 -9.69
C PRO A 65 -1.30 -14.57 -9.77
N ALA A 66 -0.86 -14.85 -11.00
CA ALA A 66 0.31 -15.66 -11.29
C ALA A 66 1.35 -14.86 -12.08
N LYS A 67 2.62 -15.19 -11.86
CA LYS A 67 3.75 -14.63 -12.61
C LYS A 67 4.29 -15.67 -13.58
N PHE A 68 4.10 -15.44 -14.87
CA PHE A 68 4.57 -16.35 -15.92
C PHE A 68 5.99 -15.99 -16.33
N ASP A 69 6.87 -16.98 -16.39
CA ASP A 69 8.30 -16.81 -16.62
C ASP A 69 8.90 -17.83 -17.61
N ARG A 70 8.10 -18.80 -18.07
CA ARG A 70 8.57 -19.83 -19.00
C ARG A 70 7.54 -20.17 -20.06
N ILE A 71 8.01 -20.36 -21.29
CA ILE A 71 7.22 -20.85 -22.42
C ILE A 71 7.84 -22.16 -22.91
N LYS A 72 6.99 -23.13 -23.22
CA LYS A 72 7.35 -24.37 -23.88
C LYS A 72 6.52 -24.55 -25.15
N VAL A 73 7.19 -24.94 -26.22
CA VAL A 73 6.59 -25.29 -27.51
C VAL A 73 6.97 -26.73 -27.80
N ARG A 74 5.96 -27.58 -27.94
CA ARG A 74 6.12 -29.00 -28.26
C ARG A 74 5.42 -29.30 -29.56
N LEU A 75 6.13 -29.93 -30.48
CA LEU A 75 5.59 -30.55 -31.68
C LEU A 75 5.44 -32.04 -31.43
N PHE A 76 4.28 -32.58 -31.80
CA PHE A 76 4.01 -34.00 -31.88
C PHE A 76 3.55 -34.34 -33.31
N ASN A 77 4.32 -35.16 -34.02
CA ASN A 77 4.09 -35.53 -35.41
C ASN A 77 4.29 -37.05 -35.60
N PRO A 78 3.26 -37.86 -35.35
CA PRO A 78 3.41 -39.33 -35.30
C PRO A 78 3.80 -39.96 -36.64
N PHE A 79 3.51 -39.30 -37.78
CA PHE A 79 3.72 -39.87 -39.11
C PHE A 79 4.72 -39.09 -39.97
N GLY A 80 5.32 -38.03 -39.43
CA GLY A 80 6.24 -37.16 -40.14
C GLY A 80 7.62 -37.06 -39.50
N SER A 81 8.43 -36.14 -40.01
CA SER A 81 9.77 -35.86 -39.52
C SER A 81 9.91 -34.34 -39.28
N PRO A 82 10.44 -33.92 -38.14
CA PRO A 82 10.75 -34.72 -36.94
C PRO A 82 9.47 -35.24 -36.25
N THR A 83 9.57 -36.36 -35.52
CA THR A 83 8.43 -36.99 -34.84
C THR A 83 8.00 -36.26 -33.58
N GLN A 84 8.97 -35.75 -32.81
CA GLN A 84 8.72 -34.92 -31.65
C GLN A 84 9.85 -33.91 -31.49
N VAL A 85 9.49 -32.67 -31.18
CA VAL A 85 10.45 -31.62 -30.84
C VAL A 85 9.90 -30.82 -29.67
N ASP A 86 10.68 -30.71 -28.60
CA ASP A 86 10.33 -29.91 -27.42
C ASP A 86 11.35 -28.78 -27.29
N VAL A 87 10.86 -27.55 -27.19
CA VAL A 87 11.70 -26.37 -26.97
C VAL A 87 11.11 -25.55 -25.85
N ALA A 88 11.94 -25.17 -24.87
CA ALA A 88 11.52 -24.34 -23.76
C ALA A 88 12.48 -23.19 -23.55
N LYS A 89 11.95 -22.03 -23.17
CA LYS A 89 12.74 -20.84 -22.88
C LYS A 89 12.16 -20.10 -21.69
N GLU A 90 13.05 -19.62 -20.84
CA GLU A 90 12.73 -18.76 -19.70
C GLU A 90 12.87 -17.29 -20.12
N PHE A 91 12.04 -16.44 -19.54
CA PHE A 91 11.99 -15.00 -19.80
C PHE A 91 11.65 -14.23 -18.52
N SER A 92 11.68 -12.89 -18.61
CA SER A 92 11.40 -12.04 -17.45
C SER A 92 9.97 -12.23 -16.92
N ALA A 93 9.83 -12.57 -15.64
CA ALA A 93 8.54 -12.89 -15.04
C ALA A 93 7.52 -11.74 -15.22
N LYS A 94 6.35 -12.05 -15.80
CA LYS A 94 5.28 -11.09 -16.07
C LYS A 94 4.06 -11.40 -15.22
N ASN A 95 3.45 -10.35 -14.66
CA ASN A 95 2.29 -10.41 -13.78
C ASN A 95 0.99 -9.94 -14.43
N ASP A 96 1.03 -9.62 -15.72
CA ASP A 96 -0.10 -9.11 -16.48
C ASP A 96 0.08 -9.36 -17.97
N ILE A 97 -0.93 -9.06 -18.79
CA ILE A 97 -0.93 -9.18 -20.25
C ILE A 97 0.41 -8.71 -20.84
N PHE A 98 1.06 -9.59 -21.59
CA PHE A 98 2.36 -9.31 -22.18
C PHE A 98 2.50 -9.96 -23.56
N ALA A 99 3.50 -9.48 -24.29
CA ALA A 99 4.09 -10.15 -25.43
C ALA A 99 5.61 -10.21 -25.29
N GLU A 100 6.21 -11.28 -25.79
CA GLU A 100 7.65 -11.48 -25.84
C GLU A 100 8.06 -12.07 -27.18
N ASP A 101 9.27 -11.75 -27.62
CA ASP A 101 9.92 -12.35 -28.79
C ASP A 101 11.20 -13.01 -28.33
N LEU A 102 11.24 -14.34 -28.37
CA LEU A 102 12.29 -15.14 -27.76
C LEU A 102 13.03 -15.96 -28.81
N ASP A 103 14.36 -16.01 -28.69
CA ASP A 103 15.17 -16.96 -29.43
C ASP A 103 15.07 -18.35 -28.80
N MET A 104 14.36 -19.23 -29.52
CA MET A 104 14.08 -20.61 -29.14
C MET A 104 15.15 -21.57 -29.72
N GLY A 105 16.09 -21.07 -30.51
CA GLY A 105 17.20 -21.84 -31.05
C GLY A 105 16.80 -22.86 -32.14
N PRO A 106 17.63 -23.89 -32.38
CA PRO A 106 17.48 -24.79 -33.52
C PRO A 106 16.21 -25.64 -33.50
N GLY A 107 15.68 -25.93 -32.31
CA GLY A 107 14.45 -26.72 -32.19
C GLY A 107 13.25 -26.02 -32.81
N MET A 108 13.18 -24.68 -32.76
CA MET A 108 12.10 -23.94 -33.41
C MET A 108 12.19 -24.05 -34.93
N LYS A 109 13.40 -24.02 -35.50
CA LYS A 109 13.62 -24.26 -36.92
C LYS A 109 13.11 -25.64 -37.34
N GLN A 110 13.38 -26.68 -36.56
CA GLN A 110 12.87 -28.03 -36.81
C GLN A 110 11.33 -28.09 -36.79
N ILE A 111 10.68 -27.33 -35.90
CA ILE A 111 9.21 -27.22 -35.84
C ILE A 111 8.65 -26.53 -37.11
N ILE A 112 9.36 -25.53 -37.65
CA ILE A 112 8.95 -24.82 -38.87
C ILE A 112 9.14 -25.68 -40.11
N GLU A 113 10.24 -26.43 -40.20
CA GLU A 113 10.59 -27.29 -41.34
C GLU A 113 9.86 -28.65 -41.32
N THR A 114 8.93 -28.84 -40.38
CA THR A 114 8.20 -30.09 -40.20
C THR A 114 7.32 -30.42 -41.41
N ASN A 115 7.33 -31.69 -41.83
CA ASN A 115 6.44 -32.19 -42.87
C ASN A 115 5.14 -32.78 -42.30
N ARG A 116 4.16 -33.08 -43.16
CA ARG A 116 2.85 -33.66 -42.76
C ARG A 116 2.14 -32.84 -41.68
N LEU A 117 1.90 -31.56 -42.00
CA LEU A 117 1.34 -30.56 -41.09
C LEU A 117 -0.09 -30.86 -40.59
N ASP A 118 -0.84 -31.72 -41.30
CA ASP A 118 -2.22 -32.08 -40.97
C ASP A 118 -2.32 -33.12 -39.84
N ASP A 119 -1.33 -34.01 -39.79
CA ASP A 119 -1.24 -35.10 -38.82
C ASP A 119 -0.49 -34.68 -37.54
N SER A 120 0.07 -33.47 -37.53
CA SER A 120 0.88 -32.95 -36.44
C SER A 120 0.14 -31.93 -35.57
N LEU A 121 0.53 -31.91 -34.30
CA LEU A 121 0.00 -31.06 -33.24
C LEU A 121 1.12 -30.25 -32.63
N ILE A 122 0.83 -28.99 -32.34
CA ILE A 122 1.69 -28.11 -31.56
C ILE A 122 0.98 -27.78 -30.25
N GLN A 123 1.68 -28.05 -29.16
CA GLN A 123 1.29 -27.74 -27.80
C GLN A 123 2.15 -26.57 -27.29
N LEU A 124 1.49 -25.51 -26.86
CA LEU A 124 2.10 -24.34 -26.24
C LEU A 124 1.77 -24.36 -24.74
N GLU A 125 2.78 -24.27 -23.89
CA GLU A 125 2.61 -24.24 -22.44
C GLU A 125 3.24 -22.97 -21.87
N VAL A 126 2.41 -22.12 -21.28
CA VAL A 126 2.87 -20.93 -20.54
C VAL A 126 2.86 -21.30 -19.06
N MET A 127 4.02 -21.25 -18.43
CA MET A 127 4.24 -21.77 -17.08
C MET A 127 4.65 -20.64 -16.12
N SER A 128 4.18 -20.74 -14.89
CA SER A 128 4.68 -20.00 -13.74
C SER A 128 5.50 -20.94 -12.87
N THR A 129 6.79 -20.68 -12.74
CA THR A 129 7.68 -21.49 -11.90
C THR A 129 7.40 -21.28 -10.41
N LYS A 130 6.97 -20.08 -10.00
CA LYS A 130 6.72 -19.74 -8.60
C LYS A 130 5.33 -20.15 -8.12
N ASP A 131 4.32 -19.90 -8.95
CA ASP A 131 2.92 -20.08 -8.55
C ASP A 131 2.39 -21.46 -9.00
N SER A 132 3.21 -22.27 -9.69
CA SER A 132 2.88 -23.62 -10.19
C SER A 132 1.66 -23.68 -11.12
N VAL A 133 1.29 -22.54 -11.72
CA VAL A 133 0.20 -22.42 -12.70
C VAL A 133 0.74 -22.70 -14.10
N THR A 134 0.03 -23.52 -14.88
CA THR A 134 0.36 -23.77 -16.29
C THR A 134 -0.89 -23.70 -17.16
N HIS A 135 -0.79 -22.98 -18.27
CA HIS A 135 -1.82 -22.94 -19.30
C HIS A 135 -1.35 -23.67 -20.55
N HIS A 136 -2.16 -24.64 -20.99
CA HIS A 136 -1.89 -25.44 -22.19
C HIS A 136 -2.79 -24.98 -23.34
N PHE A 137 -2.19 -24.82 -24.52
CA PHE A 137 -2.88 -24.51 -25.76
C PHE A 137 -2.46 -25.51 -26.82
N GLU A 138 -3.42 -26.13 -27.49
CA GLU A 138 -3.16 -27.09 -28.55
C GLU A 138 -3.72 -26.57 -29.87
N MET A 139 -2.95 -26.74 -30.94
CA MET A 139 -3.39 -26.46 -32.30
C MET A 139 -2.68 -27.35 -33.31
N LYS A 140 -3.27 -27.49 -34.51
CA LYS A 140 -2.63 -28.18 -35.63
C LYS A 140 -1.38 -27.43 -36.07
N ALA A 141 -0.32 -28.16 -36.44
CA ALA A 141 0.92 -27.54 -36.90
C ALA A 141 0.70 -26.64 -38.12
N ARG A 142 -0.18 -27.04 -39.05
CA ARG A 142 -0.60 -26.19 -40.18
C ARG A 142 -1.10 -24.82 -39.71
N LYS A 143 -2.05 -24.80 -38.76
CA LYS A 143 -2.65 -23.56 -38.24
C LYS A 143 -1.62 -22.69 -37.55
N PHE A 144 -0.66 -23.29 -36.85
CA PHE A 144 0.43 -22.56 -36.21
C PHE A 144 1.32 -21.85 -37.24
N LEU A 145 1.72 -22.54 -38.31
CA LEU A 145 2.54 -21.95 -39.36
C LEU A 145 1.79 -20.87 -40.15
N GLU A 146 0.51 -21.11 -40.49
CA GLU A 146 -0.35 -20.10 -41.11
C GLU A 146 -0.49 -18.86 -40.22
N ALA A 147 -0.71 -19.04 -38.91
CA ALA A 147 -0.80 -17.93 -37.97
C ALA A 147 0.53 -17.16 -37.85
N ARG A 148 1.67 -17.85 -37.87
CA ARG A 148 3.01 -17.23 -37.87
C ARG A 148 3.25 -16.42 -39.14
N GLN A 149 2.85 -16.93 -40.30
CA GLN A 149 2.99 -16.24 -41.59
C GLN A 149 2.03 -15.05 -41.74
N ALA A 150 0.81 -15.17 -41.21
CA ALA A 150 -0.20 -14.12 -41.24
C ALA A 150 0.02 -13.01 -40.20
N ALA A 151 0.89 -13.24 -39.20
CA ALA A 151 1.15 -12.27 -38.15
C ALA A 151 1.89 -11.04 -38.68
N SER A 152 1.28 -9.86 -38.51
CA SER A 152 1.87 -8.56 -38.88
C SER A 152 2.38 -7.77 -37.68
N GLN A 153 1.72 -7.90 -36.52
CA GLN A 153 2.04 -7.19 -35.28
C GLN A 153 3.25 -7.81 -34.58
N THR A 154 4.21 -7.00 -34.16
CA THR A 154 5.39 -7.44 -33.38
C THR A 154 5.12 -7.40 -31.87
N ALA A 155 5.95 -8.10 -31.08
CA ALA A 155 5.84 -8.10 -29.61
C ALA A 155 5.96 -6.68 -29.01
N LYS A 156 6.84 -5.84 -29.58
CA LYS A 156 7.01 -4.43 -29.16
C LYS A 156 5.73 -3.62 -29.37
N GLN A 157 5.16 -3.67 -30.58
CA GLN A 157 3.92 -2.97 -30.92
C GLN A 157 2.74 -3.43 -30.05
N PHE A 158 2.67 -4.73 -29.75
CA PHE A 158 1.63 -5.25 -28.86
C PHE A 158 1.80 -4.68 -27.44
N ASN A 159 3.01 -4.70 -26.91
CA ASN A 159 3.28 -4.20 -25.57
C ASN A 159 2.99 -2.70 -25.46
N GLU A 160 3.39 -1.88 -26.45
CA GLU A 160 3.09 -0.44 -26.49
C GLU A 160 1.60 -0.12 -26.35
N VAL A 161 0.73 -0.90 -27.04
CA VAL A 161 -0.73 -0.72 -26.97
C VAL A 161 -1.31 -1.22 -25.65
N ASN A 162 -0.70 -2.23 -25.04
CA ASN A 162 -1.22 -2.89 -23.84
C ASN A 162 -0.44 -2.52 -22.56
N VAL A 163 0.43 -1.50 -22.61
CA VAL A 163 1.11 -0.99 -21.41
C VAL A 163 0.03 -0.52 -20.44
N LYS A 164 -0.01 -1.13 -19.25
CA LYS A 164 -0.85 -0.61 -18.16
C LYS A 164 -0.43 0.82 -17.86
N ALA A 165 -1.42 1.73 -17.85
CA ALA A 165 -1.25 3.04 -17.24
C ALA A 165 -0.66 2.84 -15.84
N ALA A 166 0.42 3.56 -15.54
CA ALA A 166 1.19 3.42 -14.31
C ALA A 166 0.26 3.28 -13.09
N THR A 167 0.54 2.29 -12.24
CA THR A 167 -0.17 2.06 -10.98
C THR A 167 -0.37 3.40 -10.28
N LYS A 168 -1.64 3.75 -9.99
CA LYS A 168 -1.98 5.01 -9.29
C LYS A 168 -1.06 5.15 -8.09
N PRO A 169 -0.50 6.35 -7.83
CA PRO A 169 0.40 6.55 -6.71
C PRO A 169 -0.29 6.07 -5.43
N VAL A 170 0.35 5.13 -4.75
CA VAL A 170 -0.12 4.62 -3.46
C VAL A 170 0.16 5.71 -2.45
N TYR A 171 -0.86 6.47 -2.08
CA TYR A 171 -0.76 7.41 -0.96
C TYR A 171 -0.66 6.58 0.32
N THR A 172 0.52 6.56 0.93
CA THR A 172 0.69 5.96 2.25
C THR A 172 0.03 6.88 3.27
N SER A 173 -1.13 6.47 3.80
CA SER A 173 -1.67 7.11 4.99
C SER A 173 -0.70 6.83 6.13
N VAL A 174 0.12 7.81 6.51
CA VAL A 174 0.99 7.70 7.67
C VAL A 174 0.08 7.73 8.91
N ASN A 175 -0.29 6.56 9.42
CA ASN A 175 -0.92 6.46 10.73
C ASN A 175 0.16 6.80 11.76
N ARG A 176 0.21 8.07 12.17
CA ARG A 176 1.03 8.49 13.31
C ARG A 176 0.32 8.02 14.57
N THR A 177 0.73 6.87 15.07
CA THR A 177 0.33 6.42 16.39
C THR A 177 0.98 7.33 17.43
N PHE A 178 0.18 7.96 18.30
CA PHE A 178 0.67 8.78 19.43
C PHE A 178 1.24 7.93 20.58
N ILE A 179 1.13 6.60 20.47
CA ILE A 179 1.71 5.65 21.41
C ILE A 179 3.14 5.40 20.95
N ALA A 180 4.11 5.86 21.75
CA ALA A 180 5.50 5.46 21.57
C ALA A 180 5.60 3.93 21.58
N GLU A 181 6.33 3.36 20.63
CA GLU A 181 6.63 1.93 20.66
C GLU A 181 7.31 1.60 22.00
N PRO A 182 6.94 0.48 22.65
CA PRO A 182 7.57 0.08 23.90
C PRO A 182 9.06 -0.07 23.67
N PHE A 183 9.86 0.54 24.55
CA PHE A 183 11.32 0.45 24.47
C PHE A 183 11.76 -1.03 24.42
N PRO A 184 12.77 -1.37 23.60
CA PRO A 184 13.27 -2.73 23.53
C PRO A 184 13.73 -3.20 24.92
N ALA A 185 13.43 -4.44 25.28
CA ALA A 185 13.82 -5.03 26.55
C ALA A 185 15.35 -4.98 26.68
N SER A 186 15.83 -4.03 27.47
CA SER A 186 17.23 -3.75 27.70
C SER A 186 17.51 -3.97 29.18
N ASN A 187 18.56 -4.72 29.50
CA ASN A 187 19.07 -4.90 30.87
C ASN A 187 19.74 -3.64 31.43
N LYS A 188 19.60 -2.49 30.75
CA LYS A 188 20.10 -1.19 31.22
C LYS A 188 18.97 -0.47 31.93
N SER A 189 19.10 -0.34 33.24
CA SER A 189 18.24 0.47 34.08
C SER A 189 18.32 1.94 33.67
N LEU A 190 17.15 2.58 33.51
CA LEU A 190 17.07 4.03 33.32
C LEU A 190 17.61 4.73 34.57
N LYS A 191 18.59 5.59 34.39
CA LYS A 191 19.15 6.43 35.45
C LYS A 191 18.16 7.57 35.72
N ILE A 192 17.20 7.32 36.59
CA ILE A 192 16.19 8.27 37.07
C ILE A 192 16.38 8.52 38.56
N SER A 193 16.01 9.71 39.03
CA SER A 193 16.20 10.14 40.42
C SER A 193 15.46 9.27 41.45
N THR A 194 14.38 8.62 41.04
CA THR A 194 13.59 7.71 41.89
C THR A 194 14.14 6.29 41.95
N ASN A 195 15.16 5.96 41.15
CA ASN A 195 15.77 4.63 41.18
C ASN A 195 16.84 4.58 42.31
N PRO A 196 16.65 3.74 43.35
CA PRO A 196 17.54 3.67 44.50
C PRO A 196 19.00 3.35 44.13
N GLU A 197 19.21 2.59 43.05
CA GLU A 197 20.54 2.20 42.57
C GLU A 197 21.40 3.39 42.12
N PHE A 198 20.76 4.51 41.74
CA PHE A 198 21.44 5.72 41.26
C PHE A 198 21.32 6.90 42.23
N ALA A 199 20.74 6.70 43.42
CA ALA A 199 20.49 7.76 44.40
C ALA A 199 21.74 8.57 44.75
N GLY A 200 22.91 7.92 44.85
CA GLY A 200 24.19 8.60 45.12
C GLY A 200 24.71 9.46 43.96
N GLN A 201 24.31 9.18 42.71
CA GLN A 201 24.71 9.95 41.53
C GLN A 201 23.79 11.16 41.26
N PHE A 202 22.66 11.23 41.95
CA PHE A 202 21.76 12.38 41.99
C PHE A 202 21.86 13.13 43.32
N ALA A 203 22.68 12.67 44.28
CA ALA A 203 22.85 13.34 45.57
C ALA A 203 23.52 14.72 45.46
N ASP A 204 24.41 14.91 44.46
CA ASP A 204 24.95 16.23 44.09
C ASP A 204 24.03 17.02 43.16
N ALA A 205 22.93 16.40 42.70
CA ALA A 205 21.88 17.00 41.88
C ALA A 205 20.58 17.02 42.69
N GLY A 206 20.62 17.67 43.86
CA GLY A 206 19.42 18.24 44.44
C GLY A 206 18.68 19.06 43.36
N ALA A 207 17.35 18.96 43.38
CA ALA A 207 16.41 19.63 42.48
C ALA A 207 16.97 20.90 41.79
N GLY A 208 16.99 20.90 40.46
CA GLY A 208 17.34 22.08 39.66
C GLY A 208 18.78 22.06 39.16
N ALA A 209 19.04 21.28 38.10
CA ALA A 209 20.21 21.52 37.28
C ALA A 209 20.11 22.91 36.63
N GLY A 210 20.91 23.86 37.12
CA GLY A 210 21.36 25.00 36.34
C GLY A 210 20.63 26.33 36.49
N ALA A 211 19.97 26.62 37.61
CA ALA A 211 19.72 28.02 37.96
C ALA A 211 20.86 28.48 38.88
N ALA A 212 21.70 29.40 38.39
CA ALA A 212 22.48 30.23 39.31
C ALA A 212 21.49 30.81 40.32
N THR A 213 21.81 30.76 41.62
CA THR A 213 21.03 31.46 42.65
C THR A 213 21.00 32.94 42.28
N GLN A 214 19.96 33.36 41.57
CA GLN A 214 19.80 34.74 41.14
C GLN A 214 19.42 35.53 42.39
N GLU A 215 20.23 36.52 42.74
CA GLU A 215 19.93 37.39 43.88
C GLU A 215 18.58 38.07 43.66
N ASN A 216 17.72 38.06 44.69
CA ASN A 216 16.42 38.69 44.62
C ASN A 216 16.60 40.21 44.39
N PHE A 217 15.80 40.78 43.49
CA PHE A 217 15.81 42.19 43.15
C PHE A 217 14.42 42.77 43.33
N ALA A 218 14.32 44.01 43.77
CA ALA A 218 13.04 44.70 43.86
C ALA A 218 12.56 45.15 42.46
N VAL A 219 11.25 45.23 42.28
CA VAL A 219 10.59 45.73 41.07
C VAL A 219 9.96 47.09 41.39
N SER A 220 10.17 48.07 40.52
CA SER A 220 9.59 49.41 40.68
C SER A 220 8.15 49.48 40.16
N LYS A 221 7.84 48.71 39.12
CA LYS A 221 6.51 48.65 38.50
C LYS A 221 6.33 47.33 37.77
N VAL A 222 5.14 46.74 37.91
CA VAL A 222 4.64 45.63 37.09
C VAL A 222 3.35 46.09 36.40
N TRP A 223 3.12 45.66 35.17
CA TRP A 223 1.88 45.92 34.42
C TRP A 223 1.59 44.78 33.44
N ILE A 224 0.34 44.74 32.98
CA ILE A 224 -0.16 43.71 32.08
C ILE A 224 -0.59 44.40 30.79
N GLU A 225 0.01 44.00 29.67
CA GLU A 225 -0.36 44.46 28.33
C GLU A 225 -1.63 43.75 27.83
N ASP A 226 -2.23 44.28 26.78
CA ASP A 226 -3.40 43.67 26.16
C ASP A 226 -3.04 42.29 25.55
N GLY A 227 -3.94 41.31 25.70
CA GLY A 227 -3.69 39.91 25.30
C GLY A 227 -3.56 38.90 26.45
N CYS A 228 -4.02 39.24 27.65
CA CYS A 228 -4.19 38.26 28.72
C CYS A 228 -5.28 37.23 28.35
N ILE A 229 -4.97 35.94 28.47
CA ILE A 229 -5.90 34.84 28.15
C ILE A 229 -6.50 34.14 29.38
N VAL A 230 -6.34 34.72 30.58
CA VAL A 230 -6.96 34.21 31.81
C VAL A 230 -6.55 32.74 32.11
N CYS A 231 -5.26 32.42 31.93
CA CYS A 231 -4.75 31.04 32.10
C CYS A 231 -4.39 30.66 33.54
N ASN A 232 -4.46 31.62 34.48
CA ASN A 232 -4.16 31.47 35.91
C ASN A 232 -2.71 31.11 36.26
N ALA A 233 -1.77 31.13 35.30
CA ALA A 233 -0.37 30.83 35.56
C ALA A 233 0.28 31.83 36.54
N CYS A 234 0.05 33.13 36.35
CA CYS A 234 0.65 34.19 37.18
C CYS A 234 0.11 34.22 38.60
N GLU A 235 -1.19 33.97 38.79
CA GLU A 235 -1.82 33.86 40.11
C GLU A 235 -1.37 32.59 40.86
N GLY A 236 -1.09 31.49 40.15
CA GLY A 236 -0.52 30.29 40.75
C GLY A 236 0.91 30.49 41.29
N ILE A 237 1.68 31.40 40.68
CA ILE A 237 3.08 31.70 41.05
C ILE A 237 3.14 32.77 42.14
N PHE A 238 2.39 33.88 41.99
CA PHE A 238 2.43 35.00 42.93
C PHE A 238 1.03 35.61 43.17
N PRO A 239 0.16 34.93 43.95
CA PRO A 239 -1.25 35.33 44.14
C PRO A 239 -1.43 36.66 44.90
N GLU A 240 -0.40 37.09 45.61
CA GLU A 240 -0.37 38.36 46.35
C GLU A 240 -0.23 39.56 45.41
N VAL A 241 0.32 39.35 44.21
CA VAL A 241 0.52 40.39 43.19
C VAL A 241 -0.53 40.31 42.10
N PHE A 242 -0.82 39.11 41.61
CA PHE A 242 -1.70 38.88 40.46
C PHE A 242 -3.08 38.35 40.89
N GLU A 243 -4.13 38.96 40.37
CA GLU A 243 -5.53 38.54 40.55
C GLU A 243 -6.17 38.35 39.18
N VAL A 244 -6.48 37.11 38.81
CA VAL A 244 -7.10 36.82 37.52
C VAL A 244 -8.62 36.94 37.65
N THR A 245 -9.20 37.82 36.82
CA THR A 245 -10.66 38.00 36.69
C THR A 245 -11.18 37.33 35.42
N ASP A 246 -12.50 37.28 35.23
CA ASP A 246 -13.13 36.62 34.08
C ASP A 246 -12.66 37.15 32.70
N THR A 247 -12.17 38.39 32.62
CA THR A 247 -11.80 39.04 31.34
C THR A 247 -10.35 39.44 31.22
N THR A 248 -9.61 39.60 32.33
CA THR A 248 -8.20 40.00 32.33
C THR A 248 -7.55 39.70 33.68
N CYS A 249 -6.24 39.82 33.77
CA CYS A 249 -5.51 39.79 35.03
C CYS A 249 -5.25 41.22 35.52
N LEU A 250 -5.45 41.44 36.82
CA LEU A 250 -5.22 42.71 37.51
C LEU A 250 -4.06 42.56 38.50
N ILE A 251 -3.39 43.68 38.78
CA ILE A 251 -2.37 43.74 39.83
C ILE A 251 -3.04 44.28 41.09
N ARG A 252 -2.93 43.55 42.20
CA ARG A 252 -3.56 43.93 43.47
C ARG A 252 -3.02 45.27 43.98
N SER A 253 -3.89 46.09 44.55
CA SER A 253 -3.50 47.35 45.19
C SER A 253 -2.63 47.06 46.43
N GLY A 254 -1.38 47.51 46.43
CA GLY A 254 -0.41 47.21 47.49
C GLY A 254 0.39 45.92 47.30
N ALA A 255 0.44 45.41 46.05
CA ALA A 255 1.23 44.24 45.68
C ALA A 255 2.69 44.31 46.21
N PRO A 256 3.20 43.23 46.84
CA PRO A 256 4.59 43.15 47.26
C PRO A 256 5.51 43.09 46.02
N LEU A 257 6.31 44.14 45.81
CA LEU A 257 7.26 44.23 44.70
C LEU A 257 8.72 44.01 45.12
N ASP A 258 8.94 43.48 46.32
CA ASP A 258 10.23 43.14 46.90
C ASP A 258 10.76 41.78 46.40
N ASP A 259 9.89 40.91 45.88
CA ASP A 259 10.24 39.59 45.35
C ASP A 259 10.22 39.54 43.81
N GLY A 260 11.21 40.19 43.18
CA GLY A 260 11.30 40.28 41.73
C GLY A 260 11.57 38.96 41.02
N LEU A 261 12.05 37.93 41.73
CA LEU A 261 12.22 36.59 41.17
C LEU A 261 10.87 35.94 40.84
N LYS A 262 9.89 36.04 41.73
CA LYS A 262 8.54 35.53 41.47
C LYS A 262 7.83 36.32 40.38
N ILE A 263 8.08 37.62 40.28
CA ILE A 263 7.54 38.45 39.20
C ILE A 263 8.17 38.06 37.85
N LEU A 264 9.47 37.76 37.81
CA LEU A 264 10.14 37.25 36.63
C LEU A 264 9.61 35.87 36.24
N GLU A 265 9.48 34.95 37.19
CA GLU A 265 8.93 33.61 36.96
C GLU A 265 7.49 33.68 36.43
N ALA A 266 6.65 34.55 37.00
CA ALA A 266 5.30 34.79 36.51
C ALA A 266 5.28 35.36 35.08
N ALA A 267 6.23 36.22 34.72
CA ALA A 267 6.36 36.77 33.38
C ALA A 267 6.81 35.72 32.35
N GLU A 268 7.76 34.85 32.71
CA GLU A 268 8.22 33.74 31.85
C GLU A 268 7.18 32.63 31.70
N ALA A 269 6.37 32.39 32.74
CA ALA A 269 5.27 31.43 32.69
C ALA A 269 4.07 31.94 31.87
N CYS A 270 4.05 33.21 31.47
CA CYS A 270 2.96 33.79 30.70
C CYS A 270 3.02 33.33 29.23
N PRO A 271 2.07 32.52 28.73
CA PRO A 271 2.11 31.98 27.36
C PRO A 271 1.94 33.06 26.28
N THR A 272 1.43 34.24 26.65
CA THR A 272 1.27 35.39 25.75
C THR A 272 2.26 36.52 26.05
N GLU A 273 3.19 36.32 27.00
CA GLU A 273 4.27 37.25 27.35
C GLU A 273 3.79 38.69 27.69
N VAL A 274 2.55 38.85 28.18
CA VAL A 274 1.92 40.16 28.43
C VAL A 274 2.31 40.78 29.79
N ILE A 275 2.97 40.05 30.68
CA ILE A 275 3.39 40.56 31.99
C ILE A 275 4.75 41.25 31.82
N LYS A 276 4.78 42.56 32.07
CA LYS A 276 5.99 43.39 31.97
C LYS A 276 6.33 44.00 33.33
N PHE A 277 7.62 44.20 33.59
CA PHE A 277 8.07 44.83 34.81
C PHE A 277 9.37 45.62 34.62
N THR A 278 9.60 46.58 35.50
CA THR A 278 10.83 47.39 35.56
C THR A 278 11.55 47.10 36.85
N LYS A 279 12.81 46.64 36.78
CA LYS A 279 13.66 46.43 37.97
C LYS A 279 13.88 47.76 38.70
N ALA A 280 13.82 47.75 40.03
CA ALA A 280 14.26 48.88 40.83
C ALA A 280 15.81 48.93 40.76
N GLY A 281 16.34 50.12 40.46
CA GLY A 281 17.78 50.39 40.41
C GLY A 281 18.32 50.86 41.74
#